data_AF-A0A1M5ML77-F1
#
_entry.id   AF-A0A1M5ML77-F1
#
_cell.length_a   1.000
_cell.length_b   1.000
_cell.length_c   1.000
_cell.angle_alpha   90.00
_cell.angle_beta   90.00
_cell.angle_gamma   90.00
#
_symmetry.space_group_name_H-M   'P 1'
#
loop_
_entity.id
_entity.type
_entity.pdbx_description
1 polymer ?
#
loop_
_entity_poly.entity_id
_entity_poly.type
_entity_poly.pdbx_seq_one_letter_code
_entity_poly.pdbx_strand_id
1 'polypeptide(L)'
;MQTLQRRSGSGLVTLPKDGLERDGVLDDGEIPEQQNLVVDRLGRRVYLIRLVDDGIVPDAEETEVVERLAAQRLMQQDAFGRTQTAD
;
A
#
# COMPACT_ATOMS: atom_id res chain seq x y z
N MET A 1 -4.38 -16.22 11.14
CA MET A 1 -4.14 -14.81 11.51
C MET A 1 -2.73 -14.69 12.05
N GLN A 2 -1.95 -13.72 11.57
CA GLN A 2 -0.63 -13.42 12.13
C GLN A 2 -0.76 -12.49 13.34
N THR A 3 0.19 -12.58 14.27
CA THR A 3 0.27 -11.73 15.47
C THR A 3 1.39 -10.71 15.32
N LEU A 4 1.15 -9.45 15.70
CA LEU A 4 2.19 -8.43 15.73
C LEU A 4 3.23 -8.80 16.78
N GLN A 5 4.49 -8.94 16.36
CA GLN A 5 5.60 -9.25 17.26
C GLN A 5 6.27 -7.97 17.76
N ARG A 6 6.85 -8.00 18.96
CA ARG A 6 7.63 -6.89 19.50
C ARG A 6 9.09 -7.03 19.08
N ARG A 7 9.67 -5.98 18.50
CA ARG A 7 11.12 -5.89 18.24
C ARG A 7 11.62 -4.49 18.58
N SER A 8 12.44 -4.38 19.62
CA SER A 8 13.17 -3.14 19.99
C SER A 8 12.35 -1.84 19.92
N GLY A 9 11.15 -1.82 20.51
CA GLY A 9 10.28 -0.63 20.52
C GLY A 9 9.39 -0.46 19.28
N SER A 10 9.51 -1.34 18.31
CA SER A 10 8.68 -1.39 17.10
C SER A 10 7.83 -2.65 17.04
N GLY A 11 6.76 -2.58 16.23
CA GLY A 11 6.00 -3.75 15.81
C GLY A 11 6.65 -4.41 14.60
N LEU A 12 6.80 -5.73 14.63
CA LEU A 12 7.26 -6.54 13.52
C LEU A 12 6.08 -7.33 12.95
N VAL A 13 5.90 -7.24 11.65
CA VAL A 13 4.96 -8.05 10.87
C VAL A 13 5.75 -8.90 9.88
N THR A 14 5.27 -10.11 9.61
CA THR A 14 5.89 -11.02 8.66
C THR A 14 5.12 -11.02 7.35
N LEU A 15 5.80 -10.67 6.25
CA LEU A 15 5.25 -10.83 4.92
C LEU A 15 5.40 -12.30 4.47
N PRO A 16 4.35 -12.94 3.94
CA PRO A 16 4.43 -14.32 3.44
C PRO A 16 5.43 -14.43 2.28
N LYS A 17 6.29 -15.46 2.32
CA LYS A 17 7.34 -15.69 1.30
C LYS A 17 6.75 -15.90 -0.10
N ASP A 18 5.66 -16.63 -0.21
CA ASP A 18 4.96 -16.87 -1.49
C ASP A 18 4.49 -15.57 -2.17
N GLY A 19 4.11 -14.55 -1.37
CA GLY A 19 3.74 -13.24 -1.90
C GLY A 19 4.96 -12.50 -2.45
N LEU A 20 6.05 -12.49 -1.68
CA LEU A 20 7.32 -11.88 -2.09
C LEU A 20 7.89 -12.54 -3.35
N GLU A 21 7.81 -13.86 -3.45
CA GLU A 21 8.26 -14.60 -4.65
C GLU A 21 7.41 -14.22 -5.87
N ARG A 22 6.09 -14.20 -5.71
CA ARG A 22 5.15 -13.81 -6.78
C ARG A 22 5.38 -12.38 -7.26
N ASP A 23 5.78 -11.50 -6.35
CA ASP A 23 6.06 -10.10 -6.64
C ASP A 23 7.51 -9.88 -7.14
N GLY A 24 8.31 -10.95 -7.29
CA GLY A 24 9.67 -10.89 -7.84
C GLY A 24 10.72 -10.29 -6.90
N VAL A 25 10.41 -10.25 -5.60
CA VAL A 25 11.22 -9.59 -4.56
C VAL A 25 12.40 -10.46 -4.13
N LEU A 26 12.26 -11.78 -4.25
CA LEU A 26 13.28 -12.72 -3.78
C LEU A 26 14.35 -12.94 -4.85
N ASP A 27 15.61 -12.97 -4.41
CA ASP A 27 16.78 -13.37 -5.21
C ASP A 27 17.23 -14.77 -4.77
N ASP A 28 17.22 -15.74 -5.70
CA ASP A 28 17.46 -17.16 -5.42
C ASP A 28 16.62 -17.72 -4.24
N GLY A 29 15.40 -17.21 -4.09
CA GLY A 29 14.48 -17.60 -3.04
C GLY A 29 14.78 -16.96 -1.68
N GLU A 30 15.71 -16.03 -1.57
CA GLU A 30 16.00 -15.29 -0.35
C GLU A 30 15.68 -13.80 -0.51
N ILE A 31 15.43 -13.10 0.60
CA ILE A 31 15.22 -11.65 0.55
C ILE A 31 16.60 -11.00 0.31
N PRO A 32 16.74 -10.10 -0.67
CA PRO A 32 17.99 -9.40 -0.95
C PRO A 32 18.53 -8.69 0.30
N GLU A 33 19.86 -8.67 0.48
CA GLU A 33 20.50 -8.05 1.64
C GLU A 33 20.15 -6.56 1.82
N GLN A 34 19.83 -5.87 0.71
CA GLN A 34 19.50 -4.45 0.68
C GLN A 34 18.07 -4.17 0.19
N GLN A 35 17.10 -4.98 0.60
CA GLN A 35 15.70 -4.66 0.33
C GLN A 35 15.24 -3.45 1.15
N ASN A 36 15.05 -2.31 0.47
CA ASN A 36 14.49 -1.11 1.08
C ASN A 36 12.95 -1.18 1.10
N LEU A 37 12.36 -0.55 2.12
CA LEU A 37 10.92 -0.43 2.25
C LEU A 37 10.53 0.92 2.86
N VAL A 38 9.32 1.37 2.53
CA VAL A 38 8.67 2.52 3.16
C VAL A 38 7.41 2.04 3.87
N VAL A 39 7.18 2.59 5.07
CA VAL A 39 5.97 2.31 5.86
C VAL A 39 5.23 3.61 6.12
N ASP A 40 4.04 3.73 5.55
CA ASP A 40 3.20 4.91 5.71
C ASP A 40 1.93 4.61 6.49
N ARG A 41 1.49 5.58 7.26
CA ARG A 41 0.20 5.51 7.95
C ARG A 41 -0.89 6.13 7.07
N LEU A 42 -1.78 5.29 6.54
CA LEU A 42 -2.92 5.75 5.74
C LEU A 42 -4.12 6.18 6.58
N GLY A 43 -4.15 5.80 7.86
CA GLY A 43 -5.28 6.12 8.73
C GLY A 43 -5.15 5.53 10.11
N ARG A 44 -6.24 5.60 10.89
CA ARG A 44 -6.26 5.02 12.24
C ARG A 44 -6.08 3.50 12.15
N ARG A 45 -4.93 3.01 12.63
CA ARG A 45 -4.56 1.58 12.66
C ARG A 45 -4.44 0.93 11.28
N VAL A 46 -4.19 1.72 10.24
CA VAL A 46 -3.97 1.24 8.87
C VAL A 46 -2.60 1.71 8.42
N TYR A 47 -1.78 0.77 7.99
CA TYR A 47 -0.43 0.99 7.52
C TYR A 47 -0.26 0.39 6.13
N LEU A 48 0.47 1.07 5.28
CA LEU A 48 0.89 0.63 3.95
C LEU A 48 2.38 0.33 4.00
N ILE A 49 2.78 -0.82 3.47
CA ILE A 49 4.18 -1.21 3.31
C ILE A 49 4.44 -1.28 1.81
N ARG A 50 5.53 -0.66 1.36
CA ARG A 50 5.95 -0.63 -0.04
C ARG A 50 7.41 -1.00 -0.16
N LEU A 51 7.71 -1.92 -1.07
CA LEU A 51 9.06 -2.34 -1.42
C LEU A 51 9.61 -1.36 -2.46
N VAL A 52 10.92 -1.09 -2.42
CA VAL A 52 11.57 -0.03 -3.20
C VAL A 52 12.81 -0.59 -3.88
N ASP A 53 12.82 -0.55 -5.21
CA ASP A 53 13.90 -1.15 -5.99
C ASP A 53 14.96 -0.15 -6.47
N ASP A 54 14.68 1.16 -6.53
CA ASP A 54 15.68 2.17 -6.99
C ASP A 54 15.38 3.61 -6.50
N GLY A 55 14.90 3.74 -5.27
CA GLY A 55 14.87 5.02 -4.54
C GLY A 55 13.75 6.01 -4.91
N ILE A 56 12.95 5.74 -5.95
CA ILE A 56 11.70 6.48 -6.18
C ILE A 56 10.52 5.67 -5.66
N VAL A 57 9.88 6.21 -4.64
CA VAL A 57 8.63 5.68 -4.10
C VAL A 57 7.56 6.71 -4.42
N PRO A 58 6.60 6.41 -5.30
CA PRO A 58 5.45 7.28 -5.54
C PRO A 58 4.75 7.61 -4.22
N ASP A 59 3.99 8.69 -4.13
CA ASP A 59 3.20 8.93 -2.92
C ASP A 59 2.09 7.88 -2.77
N ALA A 60 1.60 7.65 -1.55
CA ALA A 60 0.59 6.62 -1.32
C ALA A 60 -0.69 6.86 -2.15
N GLU A 61 -1.00 8.12 -2.42
CA GLU A 61 -2.11 8.57 -3.26
C GLU A 61 -1.91 8.29 -4.76
N GLU A 62 -0.67 8.17 -5.21
CA GLU A 62 -0.29 7.88 -6.60
C GLU A 62 -0.24 6.38 -6.88
N THR A 63 -0.58 5.54 -5.89
CA THR A 63 -0.65 4.09 -6.12
C THR A 63 -1.87 3.75 -6.98
N GLU A 64 -1.71 2.86 -7.96
CA GLU A 64 -2.74 2.49 -8.95
C GLU A 64 -4.09 2.19 -8.30
N VAL A 65 -4.09 1.48 -7.16
CA VAL A 65 -5.32 1.13 -6.45
C VAL A 65 -6.05 2.36 -5.90
N VAL A 66 -5.31 3.36 -5.38
CA VAL A 66 -5.89 4.58 -4.84
C VAL A 66 -6.43 5.44 -5.97
N GLU A 67 -5.66 5.63 -7.04
CA GLU A 67 -6.11 6.36 -8.23
C GLU A 67 -7.37 5.72 -8.85
N ARG A 68 -7.38 4.38 -8.99
CA ARG A 68 -8.53 3.64 -9.53
C ARG A 68 -9.76 3.83 -8.65
N LEU A 69 -9.61 3.75 -7.32
CA LEU A 69 -10.71 3.97 -6.38
C LEU A 69 -11.23 5.41 -6.42
N ALA A 70 -10.33 6.40 -6.56
CA ALA A 70 -10.70 7.80 -6.71
C ALA A 70 -11.49 8.02 -8.01
N ALA A 71 -11.01 7.48 -9.14
CA ALA A 71 -11.70 7.54 -10.43
C ALA A 71 -13.09 6.91 -10.37
N GLN A 72 -13.21 5.71 -9.77
CA GLN A 72 -14.50 5.05 -9.58
C GLN A 72 -15.48 5.88 -8.75
N ARG A 73 -15.01 6.56 -7.70
CA ARG A 73 -15.85 7.42 -6.86
C ARG A 73 -16.32 8.67 -7.60
N LEU A 74 -15.45 9.30 -8.38
CA LEU A 74 -15.82 10.46 -9.21
C LEU A 74 -16.89 10.06 -10.23
N MET A 75 -16.69 8.95 -10.95
CA MET A 75 -17.68 8.44 -11.90
C MET A 75 -19.04 8.13 -11.24
N GLN A 76 -19.03 7.59 -10.02
CA GLN A 76 -20.27 7.35 -9.27
C GLN A 76 -20.92 8.68 -8.84
N GLN A 77 -20.17 9.66 -8.34
CA GLN A 77 -20.71 10.96 -7.96
C GLN A 77 -21.31 11.72 -9.16
N ASP A 78 -20.66 11.66 -10.32
CA ASP A 78 -21.16 12.25 -11.55
C ASP A 78 -22.42 11.52 -12.06
N ALA A 79 -22.45 10.18 -11.95
CA ALA A 79 -23.62 9.37 -12.33
C ALA A 79 -24.84 9.58 -11.42
N PHE A 80 -24.64 9.95 -10.15
CA PHE A 80 -25.72 10.22 -9.20
C PHE A 80 -26.08 11.70 -9.07
N GLY A 81 -25.39 12.60 -9.77
CA GLY A 81 -25.78 13.99 -9.97
C GLY A 81 -25.72 14.86 -8.71
N ARG A 82 -24.94 15.94 -8.79
CA ARG A 82 -25.26 17.18 -8.07
C ARG A 82 -26.76 17.46 -8.23
N THR A 83 -27.51 17.44 -7.14
CA THR A 83 -28.79 18.13 -7.08
C THR A 83 -28.50 19.59 -7.40
N GLN A 84 -28.81 20.03 -8.61
CA GLN A 84 -28.96 21.44 -8.93
C GLN A 84 -30.01 21.97 -7.95
N THR A 85 -29.56 22.62 -6.88
CA THR A 85 -30.40 23.59 -6.19
C THR A 85 -30.53 24.77 -7.15
N ALA A 86 -31.60 24.76 -7.95
CA ALA A 86 -32.10 25.94 -8.63
C ALA A 86 -32.68 26.90 -7.58
N ASP A 87 -32.52 28.20 -7.87
CA ASP A 87 -32.90 29.39 -7.06
C ASP A 87 -34.27 29.32 -6.35
#